data_AF-A0A351YVE6-F1
#
_entry.id   AF-A0A351YVE6-F1
#
_cell.length_a   1.000
_cell.length_b   1.000
_cell.length_c   1.000
_cell.angle_alpha   90.00
_cell.angle_beta   90.00
_cell.angle_gamma   90.00
#
_symmetry.space_group_name_H-M   'P 1'
#
loop_
_entity.id
_entity.type
_entity.pdbx_description
1 polymer ?
#
loop_
_entity_poly.entity_id
_entity_poly.type
_entity_poly.pdbx_seq_one_letter_code
_entity_poly.pdbx_strand_id
1 'polypeptide(L)'
;MATKIALAGNPNCGKTTMFNSLTGATQYVGNWPGVTVEKKEGKVKGAKELVVTDLPGVYSLSPYTNEEVVSRDYLCSEEPSSVINIVDSTNLERNLYLT
;
A
#
# COMPACT_ATOMS: atom_id res chain seq x y z
N MET A 1 -0.02 -12.85 16.56
CA MET A 1 0.29 -11.56 15.93
C MET A 1 -0.42 -11.53 14.58
N ALA A 2 -0.90 -10.37 14.13
CA ALA A 2 -1.51 -10.27 12.81
C ALA A 2 -0.41 -10.21 11.73
N THR A 3 -0.56 -10.94 10.64
CA THR A 3 0.37 -10.92 9.50
C THR A 3 0.10 -9.65 8.69
N LYS A 4 1.12 -8.81 8.53
CA LYS A 4 1.03 -7.54 7.78
C LYS A 4 1.34 -7.76 6.32
N ILE A 5 0.51 -7.23 5.43
CA ILE A 5 0.71 -7.23 3.98
C ILE A 5 0.68 -5.78 3.50
N ALA A 6 1.71 -5.36 2.78
CA ALA A 6 1.72 -4.04 2.13
C ALA A 6 1.06 -4.14 0.76
N LEU A 7 0.18 -3.19 0.43
CA LEU A 7 -0.33 -3.02 -0.92
C LEU A 7 0.37 -1.81 -1.56
N ALA A 8 1.19 -2.06 -2.57
CA ALA A 8 1.96 -1.06 -3.30
C ALA A 8 1.49 -0.96 -4.76
N GLY A 9 1.88 0.10 -5.46
CA GLY A 9 1.58 0.29 -6.87
C GLY A 9 1.59 1.75 -7.30
N ASN A 10 1.58 2.00 -8.60
CA ASN A 10 1.51 3.34 -9.15
C ASN A 10 0.17 4.03 -8.84
N PRO A 11 0.10 5.38 -8.89
CA PRO A 11 -1.17 6.07 -8.97
C PRO A 11 -2.05 5.50 -10.10
N ASN A 12 -3.35 5.39 -9.84
CA ASN A 12 -4.37 4.94 -10.80
C ASN A 12 -4.21 3.50 -11.34
N CYS A 13 -3.40 2.61 -10.73
CA CYS A 13 -3.27 1.21 -11.16
C CYS A 13 -4.39 0.26 -10.68
N GLY A 14 -5.41 0.77 -9.99
CA GLY A 14 -6.48 -0.05 -9.39
C GLY A 14 -6.22 -0.51 -7.94
N LYS A 15 -5.15 0.00 -7.31
CA LYS A 15 -4.77 -0.31 -5.92
C LYS A 15 -5.91 -0.13 -4.91
N THR A 16 -6.61 1.01 -4.93
CA THR A 16 -7.74 1.29 -4.03
C THR A 16 -8.91 0.31 -4.25
N THR A 17 -9.16 -0.07 -5.50
CA THR A 17 -10.18 -1.07 -5.84
C THR A 17 -9.84 -2.43 -5.23
N MET A 18 -8.57 -2.85 -5.34
CA MET A 18 -8.08 -4.08 -4.75
C MET A 18 -8.18 -4.04 -3.22
N PHE A 19 -7.76 -2.94 -2.58
CA PHE A 19 -7.86 -2.75 -1.14
C PHE A 19 -9.30 -2.93 -0.64
N ASN A 20 -10.26 -2.23 -1.26
CA ASN A 20 -11.68 -2.30 -0.89
C ASN A 20 -12.28 -3.70 -1.11
N SER A 21 -11.84 -4.42 -2.15
CA SER A 21 -12.25 -5.79 -2.40
C SER A 21 -11.82 -6.70 -1.23
N LEU A 22 -10.56 -6.59 -0.81
CA LEU A 22 -9.97 -7.36 0.28
C LEU A 22 -10.57 -7.03 1.65
N THR A 23 -10.81 -5.75 1.97
CA THR A 23 -11.15 -5.31 3.36
C THR A 23 -12.63 -5.01 3.57
N GLY A 24 -13.35 -4.52 2.55
CA GLY A 24 -14.74 -4.07 2.66
C GLY A 24 -14.94 -2.95 3.67
N ALA A 25 -15.95 -3.08 4.53
CA ALA A 25 -16.33 -2.02 5.47
C ALA A 25 -15.38 -1.90 6.68
N THR A 26 -14.54 -2.90 6.96
CA THR A 26 -13.64 -2.91 8.12
C THR A 26 -12.27 -2.33 7.76
N GLN A 27 -12.24 -1.02 7.55
CA GLN A 27 -11.04 -0.24 7.27
C GLN A 27 -10.88 0.90 8.29
N TYR A 28 -9.66 1.13 8.72
CA TYR A 28 -9.23 2.30 9.47
C TYR A 28 -8.58 3.29 8.49
N VAL A 29 -8.97 4.56 8.59
CA VAL A 29 -8.39 5.66 7.82
C VAL A 29 -7.85 6.69 8.82
N GLY A 30 -6.60 7.07 8.66
CA GLY A 30 -5.91 8.08 9.45
C GLY A 30 -4.80 8.75 8.64
N ASN A 31 -3.80 9.29 9.32
CA ASN A 31 -2.61 9.85 8.68
C ASN A 31 -1.35 9.13 9.15
N TRP A 32 -0.31 9.14 8.32
CA TRP A 32 1.02 8.70 8.73
C TRP A 32 1.62 9.68 9.75
N PRO A 33 2.39 9.19 10.75
CA PRO A 33 2.95 10.05 11.79
C PRO A 33 3.78 11.21 11.20
N GLY A 34 3.49 12.44 11.64
CA GLY A 34 4.27 13.62 11.27
C GLY A 34 4.01 14.17 9.87
N VAL A 35 3.11 13.58 9.08
CA VAL A 35 2.77 14.06 7.72
C VAL A 35 1.26 14.02 7.47
N THR A 36 0.80 14.73 6.44
CA THR A 36 -0.62 14.75 6.02
C THR A 36 -0.98 13.62 5.04
N VAL A 37 -0.08 12.66 4.84
CA VAL A 37 -0.31 11.52 3.95
C VAL A 37 -1.33 10.60 4.60
N GLU A 38 -2.38 10.25 3.86
CA GLU A 38 -3.43 9.34 4.33
C GLU A 38 -2.87 7.93 4.54
N LYS A 39 -3.27 7.29 5.64
CA LYS A 39 -2.98 5.89 5.94
C LYS A 39 -4.28 5.10 5.97
N LYS A 40 -4.39 4.07 5.13
CA LYS A 40 -5.49 3.10 5.20
C LYS A 40 -4.98 1.73 5.61
N GLU A 41 -5.68 1.10 6.54
CA GLU A 41 -5.36 -0.23 7.01
C GLU A 41 -6.65 -1.02 7.27
N GLY A 42 -6.69 -2.29 6.90
CA GLY A 42 -7.90 -3.08 7.07
C GLY A 42 -7.62 -4.57 7.21
N LYS A 43 -8.51 -5.26 7.91
CA LYS A 43 -8.45 -6.73 8.00
C LYS A 43 -9.01 -7.35 6.73
N VAL A 44 -8.39 -8.43 6.26
CA VAL A 44 -8.88 -9.15 5.07
C VAL A 44 -10.17 -9.90 5.41
N LYS A 45 -11.18 -9.81 4.55
CA LYS A 45 -12.44 -10.57 4.67
C LYS A 45 -12.15 -12.07 4.65
N GLY A 46 -12.67 -12.80 5.62
CA GLY A 46 -12.46 -14.24 5.73
C GLY A 46 -11.10 -14.67 6.31
N ALA A 47 -10.16 -13.73 6.49
CA ALA A 47 -8.83 -13.99 7.06
C ALA A 47 -8.44 -12.85 8.02
N LYS A 48 -9.06 -12.84 9.21
CA LYS A 48 -8.97 -11.72 10.18
C LYS A 48 -7.59 -11.56 10.82
N GLU A 49 -6.75 -12.57 10.70
CA GLU A 49 -5.34 -12.59 11.08
C GLU A 49 -4.45 -11.83 10.09
N LEU A 50 -4.94 -11.56 8.87
CA LEU A 50 -4.25 -10.76 7.87
C LEU A 50 -4.70 -9.29 7.94
N VAL A 51 -3.73 -8.40 7.97
CA VAL A 51 -3.92 -6.95 7.92
C VAL A 51 -3.23 -6.42 6.67
N VAL A 52 -3.99 -5.74 5.82
CA VAL A 52 -3.47 -5.06 4.64
C VAL A 52 -3.34 -3.58 4.95
N THR A 53 -2.15 -3.01 4.70
CA THR A 53 -1.90 -1.57 4.72
C THR A 53 -1.81 -1.06 3.29
N ASP A 54 -2.63 -0.09 2.93
CA ASP A 54 -2.55 0.60 1.64
C ASP A 54 -1.42 1.63 1.69
N LEU A 55 -0.37 1.43 0.90
CA LEU A 55 0.68 2.43 0.74
C LEU A 55 0.26 3.51 -0.25
N PRO A 56 0.79 4.73 -0.14
CA PRO A 56 0.58 5.76 -1.17
C PRO A 56 0.88 5.25 -2.58
N GLY A 57 0.13 5.74 -3.57
CA GLY A 57 0.43 5.46 -4.97
C GLY A 57 1.70 6.20 -5.38
N VAL A 58 2.76 5.49 -5.73
CA VAL A 58 4.08 6.08 -6.03
C VAL A 58 4.65 5.49 -7.31
N TYR A 59 5.48 6.25 -8.02
CA TYR A 59 6.19 5.75 -9.20
C TYR A 59 7.58 5.20 -8.87
N SER A 60 8.14 5.59 -7.72
CA SER A 60 9.44 5.14 -7.25
C SER A 60 9.49 5.15 -5.71
N LEU A 61 10.60 4.67 -5.13
CA LEU A 61 10.91 4.78 -3.70
C LEU A 61 11.99 5.86 -3.44
N SER A 62 12.10 6.83 -4.35
CA SER A 62 13.00 7.97 -4.21
C SER A 62 12.49 8.93 -3.12
N PRO A 63 13.33 9.79 -2.54
CA PRO A 63 12.89 10.69 -1.47
C PRO A 63 12.34 12.03 -1.98
N TYR A 64 11.61 12.08 -3.10
CA TYR A 64 11.18 13.36 -3.68
C TYR A 64 9.82 13.83 -3.15
N THR A 65 8.95 12.92 -2.72
CA THR A 65 7.67 13.26 -2.08
C THR A 65 7.49 12.57 -0.73
N ASN A 66 6.61 13.11 0.11
CA ASN A 66 6.26 12.48 1.39
C ASN A 66 5.65 11.09 1.20
N GLU A 67 4.89 10.88 0.12
CA GLU A 67 4.30 9.59 -0.25
C GLU A 67 5.36 8.53 -0.55
N GLU A 68 6.40 8.90 -1.30
CA GLU A 68 7.51 8.01 -1.60
C GLU A 68 8.34 7.70 -0.35
N VAL A 69 8.61 8.71 0.49
CA VAL A 69 9.30 8.55 1.78
C VAL A 69 8.50 7.63 2.70
N VAL A 70 7.20 7.87 2.89
CA VAL A 70 6.32 7.03 3.70
C VAL A 70 6.30 5.58 3.19
N SER A 71 6.16 5.38 1.88
CA SER A 71 6.13 4.04 1.30
C SER A 71 7.44 3.30 1.55
N ARG A 72 8.57 3.95 1.29
CA ARG A 72 9.91 3.40 1.52
C ARG A 72 10.12 3.07 3.00
N ASP A 73 9.85 4.03 3.88
CA ASP A 73 10.13 3.88 5.31
C ASP A 73 9.26 2.79 5.93
N TYR A 74 8.00 2.64 5.50
CA TYR A 74 7.16 1.50 5.90
C TYR A 74 7.76 0.17 5.44
N LEU A 75 8.13 0.05 4.16
CA LEU A 75 8.70 -1.19 3.62
C LEU A 75 10.00 -1.58 4.33
N CYS A 76 10.84 -0.61 4.71
CA CYS A 76 12.11 -0.85 5.39
C CYS A 76 11.98 -1.06 6.90
N SER A 77 11.06 -0.37 7.58
CA SER A 77 11.03 -0.31 9.05
C SER A 77 9.92 -1.14 9.69
N GLU A 78 8.77 -1.26 9.02
CA GLU A 78 7.63 -2.03 9.52
C GLU A 78 7.68 -3.50 9.10
N GLU A 79 8.63 -3.85 8.23
CA GLU A 79 8.94 -5.20 7.76
C GLU A 79 7.68 -6.04 7.50
N PRO A 80 6.82 -5.62 6.55
CA PRO A 80 5.63 -6.38 6.23
C PRO A 80 6.01 -7.79 5.77
N SER A 81 5.21 -8.78 6.15
CA SER A 81 5.48 -10.18 5.82
C SER A 81 5.43 -10.44 4.31
N SER A 82 4.73 -9.60 3.55
CA SER A 82 4.67 -9.64 2.09
C SER A 82 4.26 -8.29 1.51
N VAL A 83 4.66 -8.06 0.25
CA VAL A 83 4.22 -6.92 -0.56
C VAL A 83 3.42 -7.45 -1.74
N ILE A 84 2.23 -6.90 -1.94
CA ILE A 84 1.44 -7.09 -3.15
C ILE A 84 1.60 -5.83 -3.99
N ASN A 85 2.38 -5.91 -5.08
CA ASN A 85 2.54 -4.81 -6.02
C ASN A 85 1.49 -4.88 -7.13
N ILE A 86 0.63 -3.86 -7.22
CA ILE A 86 -0.40 -3.76 -8.24
C ILE A 86 0.19 -3.08 -9.48
N VAL A 87 0.20 -3.82 -10.58
CA VAL A 87 0.78 -3.42 -11.87
C VAL A 87 -0.34 -3.28 -12.89
N ASP A 88 -0.49 -2.08 -13.46
CA ASP A 88 -1.41 -1.84 -14.57
C ASP A 88 -0.84 -2.44 -15.87
N SER A 89 -1.53 -3.45 -16.39
CA SER A 89 -1.13 -4.17 -17.62
C SER A 89 -1.18 -3.32 -18.88
N THR A 90 -1.95 -2.22 -18.88
CA THR A 90 -2.03 -1.31 -20.03
C THR A 90 -0.82 -0.36 -20.11
N ASN A 91 -0.02 -0.26 -19.05
CA ASN A 91 1.17 0.57 -18.98
C ASN A 91 2.32 -0.14 -18.25
N LEU A 92 2.67 -1.33 -18.73
CA LEU A 92 3.57 -2.25 -18.04
C LEU A 92 4.97 -1.67 -17.81
N GLU A 93 5.58 -1.07 -18.83
CA GLU A 93 6.95 -0.51 -18.76
C GLU A 93 7.09 0.50 -17.61
N ARG A 94 6.15 1.43 -17.50
CA ARG A 94 6.14 2.42 -16.43
C ARG A 94 5.94 1.79 -15.04
N ASN A 95 5.06 0.81 -14.92
CA ASN A 95 4.75 0.19 -13.64
C ASN A 95 5.90 -0.71 -13.14
N LEU A 96 6.63 -1.36 -14.05
CA LEU A 96 7.76 -2.22 -13.70
C LEU A 96 8.94 -1.44 -13.10
N TYR A 97 9.01 -0.11 -13.27
CA TYR A 97 10.03 0.70 -12.62
C TYR A 97 9.95 0.69 -11.08
N LEU A 98 8.75 0.51 -10.51
CA LEU A 98 8.54 0.39 -9.06
C LEU A 98 8.82 -1.03 -8.52
N THR A 99 8.86 -2.04 -9.41
CA THR A 99 8.86 -3.46 -9.03
C THR A 99 10.27 -3.95 -8.70
#